data_AF-A0A522PCE4-F1
#
_entry.id   AF-A0A522PCE4-F1
#
_cell.length_a   1.000
_cell.length_b   1.000
_cell.length_c   1.000
_cell.angle_alpha   90.00
_cell.angle_beta   90.00
_cell.angle_gamma   90.00
#
_symmetry.space_group_name_H-M   'P 1'
#
loop_
_entity.id
_entity.type
_entity.pdbx_description
1 polymer ?
#
loop_
_entity_poly.entity_id
_entity_poly.type
_entity_poly.pdbx_seq_one_letter_code
_entity_poly.pdbx_strand_id
1 'polypeptide(L)'
;GVISAGPRLPRLLDRLGISVSETKAGRLKGMGAPWRDDDPEEQAKEQAIVDAFYDAFVSRVATARRLSPDRVRILATGEVWLGEEALGLGLVDEIGDLERAVAVAAEAAGVPAHMAPARLRRPLLDRLVDRFAVSAATAMSEALEARLSDRLRT
;
A
#
# COMPACT_ATOMS: atom_id res chain seq x y z
N GLY A 1 -2.84 12.12 -6.39
CA GLY A 1 -1.61 12.83 -5.95
C GLY A 1 -0.62 11.85 -5.35
N VAL A 2 0.54 12.32 -4.93
CA VAL A 2 1.57 11.53 -4.26
C VAL A 2 2.08 12.33 -3.07
N ILE A 3 2.18 11.69 -1.91
CA ILE A 3 2.76 12.28 -0.70
C ILE A 3 3.74 11.30 -0.07
N SER A 4 4.79 11.82 0.55
CA SER A 4 5.63 11.11 1.51
C SER A 4 5.42 11.76 2.86
N ALA A 5 5.10 10.98 3.89
CA ALA A 5 4.87 11.50 5.23
C ALA A 5 5.36 10.50 6.27
N GLY A 6 6.07 11.04 7.27
CA GLY A 6 6.57 10.29 8.42
C GLY A 6 6.77 11.22 9.61
N PRO A 7 6.64 10.71 10.85
CA PRO A 7 6.80 11.53 12.03
C PRO A 7 8.25 11.97 12.21
N ARG A 8 8.46 13.23 12.63
CA ARG A 8 9.76 13.73 13.09
C ARG A 8 9.70 13.92 14.59
N LEU A 9 10.51 13.13 15.29
CA LEU A 9 10.46 12.99 16.75
C LEU A 9 11.77 13.37 17.47
N PRO A 10 12.71 14.17 16.93
CA PRO A 10 13.97 14.44 17.64
C PRO A 10 13.72 15.04 19.04
N ARG A 11 12.83 16.04 19.12
CA ARG A 11 12.48 16.71 20.38
C ARG A 11 11.75 15.80 21.38
N LEU A 12 11.03 14.78 20.91
CA LEU A 12 10.37 13.82 21.78
C LEU A 12 11.41 12.87 22.40
N LEU A 13 12.33 12.37 21.57
CA LEU A 13 13.40 11.48 22.03
C LEU A 13 14.32 12.17 23.02
N ASP A 14 14.65 13.44 22.78
CA ASP A 14 15.42 14.27 23.71
C ASP A 14 14.76 14.37 25.10
N ARG A 15 13.43 14.59 25.14
CA ARG A 15 12.67 14.66 26.40
C ARG A 15 12.62 13.33 27.15
N LEU A 16 12.67 12.22 26.42
CA LEU A 16 12.70 10.86 26.99
C LEU A 16 14.12 10.42 27.35
N GLY A 17 15.15 11.22 27.06
CA GLY A 17 16.54 10.86 27.28
C GLY A 17 17.01 9.72 26.37
N ILE A 18 16.38 9.53 25.21
CA ILE A 18 16.71 8.46 24.25
C ILE A 18 17.63 9.02 23.18
N SER A 19 18.85 8.49 23.09
CA SER A 19 19.80 8.79 22.01
C SER A 19 19.86 7.67 20.98
N VAL A 20 19.82 8.01 19.69
CA VAL A 20 19.99 7.06 18.59
C VAL A 20 21.36 7.27 17.94
N SER A 21 22.18 6.22 17.94
CA SER A 21 23.46 6.20 17.21
C SER A 21 23.28 5.47 15.88
N GLU A 22 23.64 6.12 14.78
CA GLU A 22 23.54 5.55 13.42
C GLU A 22 24.92 5.46 12.77
N THR A 23 25.24 4.30 12.20
CA THR A 23 26.41 4.09 11.34
C THR A 23 25.93 3.67 9.96
N LYS A 24 26.19 4.48 8.93
CA LYS A 24 25.67 4.26 7.58
C LYS A 24 26.77 4.15 6.53
N ALA A 25 26.56 3.23 5.58
CA ALA A 25 27.49 2.98 4.47
C ALA A 25 27.41 4.03 3.35
N GLY A 26 26.44 4.93 3.38
CA GLY A 26 26.25 5.93 2.34
C GLY A 26 25.50 7.15 2.87
N ARG A 27 25.78 8.32 2.28
CA ARG A 27 25.31 9.62 2.76
C ARG A 27 23.79 9.70 2.97
N LEU A 28 23.03 9.27 1.96
CA LEU A 28 21.56 9.32 1.94
C LEU A 28 20.88 8.13 2.64
N LYS A 29 21.63 7.17 3.19
CA LYS A 29 21.06 5.94 3.80
C LYS A 29 20.39 6.15 5.16
N GLY A 30 20.32 7.39 5.65
CA GLY A 30 19.54 7.77 6.83
C GLY A 30 18.42 8.76 6.52
N MET A 31 18.12 9.02 5.24
CA MET A 31 17.04 9.92 4.82
C MET A 31 15.69 9.41 5.33
N GLY A 32 14.83 10.31 5.81
CA GLY A 32 13.54 9.93 6.38
C GLY A 32 13.63 9.37 7.81
N ALA A 33 14.79 9.47 8.47
CA ALA A 33 14.95 9.02 9.84
C ALA A 33 14.03 9.81 10.80
N PRO A 34 13.19 9.15 11.61
CA PRO A 34 12.26 9.83 12.51
C PRO A 34 12.95 10.46 13.73
N TRP A 35 14.18 10.05 14.04
CA TRP A 35 14.92 10.50 15.23
C TRP A 35 15.78 11.74 15.02
N ARG A 36 15.80 12.32 13.81
CA ARG A 36 16.56 13.54 13.49
C ARG A 36 15.88 14.34 12.40
N ASP A 37 16.31 15.58 12.24
CA ASP A 37 15.95 16.40 11.10
C ASP A 37 16.76 15.98 9.86
N ASP A 38 16.20 16.20 8.68
CA ASP A 38 16.86 15.91 7.39
C ASP A 38 17.77 17.05 6.95
N ASP A 39 18.88 16.70 6.31
CA ASP A 39 19.75 17.64 5.59
C ASP A 39 19.03 18.18 4.32
N PRO A 40 19.27 19.43 3.90
CA PRO A 40 18.81 19.95 2.59
C PRO A 40 18.98 18.99 1.40
N GLU A 41 20.05 18.21 1.35
CA GLU A 41 20.25 17.23 0.29
C GLU A 41 19.30 16.03 0.40
N GLU A 42 19.07 15.54 1.61
CA GLU A 42 18.12 14.46 1.87
C GLU A 42 16.70 14.90 1.50
N GLN A 43 16.32 16.13 1.86
CA GLN A 43 15.04 16.72 1.47
C GLN A 43 14.89 16.84 -0.05
N ALA A 44 15.93 17.33 -0.74
CA ALA A 44 15.92 17.43 -2.20
C ALA A 44 15.79 16.06 -2.87
N LYS A 45 16.45 15.04 -2.31
CA LYS A 45 16.34 13.67 -2.83
C LYS A 45 14.96 13.08 -2.61
N GLU A 46 14.37 13.28 -1.44
CA GLU A 46 13.02 12.81 -1.14
C GLU A 46 11.99 13.49 -2.04
N GLN A 47 12.10 14.82 -2.24
CA GLN A 47 11.24 15.55 -3.17
C GLN A 47 11.36 15.02 -4.61
N ALA A 48 12.58 14.76 -5.09
CA ALA A 48 12.79 14.20 -6.42
C ALA A 48 12.14 12.81 -6.60
N ILE A 49 12.05 12.01 -5.52
CA ILE A 49 11.35 10.73 -5.54
C ILE A 49 9.84 10.94 -5.66
N VAL A 50 9.28 11.87 -4.86
CA VAL A 50 7.86 12.24 -4.93
C VAL A 50 7.49 12.75 -6.32
N ASP A 51 8.30 13.64 -6.89
CA ASP A 51 8.09 14.20 -8.23
C ASP A 51 8.11 13.11 -9.31
N ALA A 52 9.06 12.17 -9.24
CA ALA A 52 9.13 11.06 -10.18
C ALA A 52 7.88 10.16 -10.12
N PHE A 53 7.36 9.88 -8.92
CA PHE A 53 6.10 9.15 -8.78
C PHE A 53 4.90 9.95 -9.27
N TYR A 54 4.87 11.27 -9.04
CA TYR A 54 3.82 12.15 -9.52
C TYR A 54 3.79 12.21 -11.05
N ASP A 55 4.93 12.36 -11.71
CA ASP A 55 5.02 12.35 -13.16
C ASP A 55 4.60 11.00 -13.76
N ALA A 56 4.96 9.89 -13.10
CA ALA A 56 4.50 8.56 -13.51
C ALA A 56 2.97 8.42 -13.39
N PHE A 57 2.37 8.98 -12.34
CA PHE A 57 0.92 9.05 -12.17
C PHE A 57 0.27 9.87 -13.29
N VAL A 58 0.76 11.09 -13.55
CA VAL A 58 0.25 11.99 -14.60
C VAL A 58 0.31 11.30 -15.97
N SER A 59 1.45 10.68 -16.30
CA SER A 59 1.66 9.99 -17.58
C SER A 59 0.67 8.84 -17.79
N ARG A 60 0.43 8.03 -16.75
CA ARG A 60 -0.53 6.91 -16.80
C ARG A 60 -1.95 7.40 -17.04
N VAL A 61 -2.39 8.43 -16.31
CA VAL A 61 -3.73 9.00 -16.45
C VAL A 61 -3.89 9.64 -17.84
N ALA A 62 -2.91 10.42 -18.28
CA ALA A 62 -2.91 11.05 -19.61
C ALA A 62 -3.07 10.00 -20.71
N THR A 63 -2.29 8.92 -20.65
CA THR A 63 -2.34 7.82 -21.63
C THR A 63 -3.70 7.10 -21.60
N ALA A 64 -4.17 6.71 -20.41
CA ALA A 64 -5.40 5.94 -20.26
C ALA A 64 -6.65 6.76 -20.66
N ARG A 65 -6.67 8.05 -20.34
CA ARG A 65 -7.82 8.94 -20.60
C ARG A 65 -7.70 9.73 -21.91
N ARG A 66 -6.59 9.55 -22.65
CA ARG A 66 -6.27 10.29 -23.88
C ARG A 66 -6.30 11.82 -23.66
N LEU A 67 -5.84 12.26 -22.49
CA LEU A 67 -5.72 13.67 -22.12
C LEU A 67 -4.27 14.14 -22.29
N SER A 68 -4.06 15.44 -22.49
CA SER A 68 -2.70 15.99 -22.44
C SER A 68 -2.14 15.92 -21.01
N PRO A 69 -0.83 15.69 -20.82
CA PRO A 69 -0.22 15.74 -19.49
C PRO A 69 -0.49 17.05 -18.76
N ASP A 70 -0.51 18.18 -19.47
CA ASP A 70 -0.80 19.49 -18.87
C ASP A 70 -2.23 19.59 -18.36
N ARG A 71 -3.20 19.04 -19.11
CA ARG A 71 -4.58 18.95 -18.63
C ARG A 71 -4.66 18.09 -17.38
N VAL A 72 -3.97 16.95 -17.36
CA VAL A 72 -3.95 16.08 -16.18
C VAL A 72 -3.31 16.78 -14.99
N ARG A 73 -2.23 17.54 -15.15
CA ARG A 73 -1.62 18.32 -14.06
C ARG A 73 -2.57 19.35 -13.46
N ILE A 74 -3.37 20.03 -14.30
CA ILE A 74 -4.40 20.97 -13.83
C ILE A 74 -5.45 20.24 -12.97
N LEU A 75 -5.79 18.98 -13.30
CA LEU A 75 -6.78 18.19 -12.57
C LEU A 75 -6.20 17.41 -11.38
N ALA A 76 -4.89 17.15 -11.38
CA ALA A 76 -4.18 16.32 -10.41
C ALA A 76 -3.68 17.15 -9.21
N THR A 77 -4.58 17.95 -8.62
CA THR A 77 -4.33 18.82 -7.45
C THR A 77 -4.24 18.05 -6.13
N GLY A 78 -4.80 16.83 -6.09
CA GLY A 78 -4.96 16.03 -4.88
C GLY A 78 -6.36 16.11 -4.27
N GLU A 79 -7.25 16.92 -4.86
CA GLU A 79 -8.66 16.99 -4.50
C GLU A 79 -9.41 15.72 -4.94
N VAL A 80 -10.56 15.49 -4.30
CA VAL A 80 -11.47 14.41 -4.64
C VAL A 80 -12.57 14.97 -5.54
N TRP A 81 -12.84 14.27 -6.64
CA TRP A 81 -13.93 14.57 -7.56
C TRP A 81 -15.11 13.65 -7.29
N LEU A 82 -16.33 14.19 -7.28
CA LEU A 82 -17.53 13.37 -7.33
C LEU A 82 -17.65 12.68 -8.70
N GLY A 83 -18.39 11.58 -8.76
CA GLY A 83 -18.54 10.80 -10.00
C GLY A 83 -18.99 11.66 -11.18
N GLU A 84 -20.02 12.47 -10.99
CA GLU A 84 -20.56 13.36 -12.04
C GLU A 84 -19.52 14.39 -12.54
N GLU A 85 -18.73 14.95 -11.64
CA GLU A 85 -17.64 15.87 -11.98
C GLU A 85 -16.54 15.14 -12.75
N ALA A 86 -16.14 13.97 -12.27
CA ALA A 86 -15.15 13.13 -12.93
C ALA A 86 -15.58 12.74 -14.35
N LEU A 87 -16.88 12.52 -14.58
CA LEU A 87 -17.42 12.27 -15.92
C LEU A 87 -17.25 13.52 -16.80
N GLY A 88 -17.67 14.70 -16.32
CA GLY A 88 -17.51 15.96 -17.05
C GLY A 88 -16.05 16.34 -17.33
N LEU A 89 -15.13 15.92 -16.46
CA LEU A 89 -13.67 16.11 -16.61
C LEU A 89 -13.01 15.05 -17.50
N GLY A 90 -13.75 14.02 -17.93
CA GLY A 90 -13.24 12.91 -18.73
C GLY A 90 -12.34 11.95 -17.97
N LEU A 91 -12.43 11.92 -16.63
CA LEU A 91 -11.67 11.00 -15.77
C LEU A 91 -12.34 9.61 -15.65
N VAL A 92 -13.64 9.53 -15.90
CA VAL A 92 -14.42 8.28 -16.00
C VAL A 92 -15.25 8.26 -17.29
N ASP A 93 -15.72 7.09 -17.69
CA ASP A 93 -16.48 6.90 -18.94
C ASP A 93 -18.00 6.94 -18.73
N GLU A 94 -18.49 6.45 -17.59
CA GLU A 94 -19.93 6.34 -17.30
C GLU A 94 -20.17 6.36 -15.78
N ILE A 95 -21.36 6.80 -15.37
CA ILE A 95 -21.87 6.64 -14.00
C ILE A 95 -22.78 5.43 -13.95
N GLY A 96 -22.51 4.51 -13.03
CA GLY A 96 -23.30 3.31 -12.83
C GLY A 96 -22.89 2.56 -11.57
N ASP A 97 -23.54 1.42 -11.37
CA ASP A 97 -23.27 0.51 -10.26
C ASP A 97 -22.43 -0.69 -10.72
N LEU A 98 -22.29 -1.67 -9.82
CA LEU A 98 -21.54 -2.90 -10.09
C LEU A 98 -22.18 -3.74 -11.19
N GLU A 99 -23.51 -3.81 -11.26
CA GLU A 99 -24.21 -4.58 -12.29
C GLU A 99 -23.93 -4.00 -13.67
N ARG A 100 -23.95 -2.67 -13.79
CA ARG A 100 -23.58 -1.97 -15.02
C ARG A 100 -22.13 -2.25 -15.40
N ALA A 101 -21.19 -2.19 -14.45
CA ALA A 101 -19.78 -2.51 -14.72
C ALA A 101 -19.58 -3.95 -15.24
N VAL A 102 -20.30 -4.93 -14.67
CA VAL A 102 -20.26 -6.32 -15.12
C VAL A 102 -20.84 -6.47 -16.52
N ALA A 103 -21.95 -5.79 -16.82
CA ALA A 103 -22.56 -5.80 -18.14
C ALA A 103 -21.61 -5.25 -19.21
N VAL A 104 -20.98 -4.10 -18.95
CA VAL A 104 -19.99 -3.49 -19.87
C VAL A 104 -18.79 -4.40 -20.08
N ALA A 105 -18.27 -5.04 -19.02
CA ALA A 105 -17.15 -5.96 -19.13
C ALA A 105 -17.51 -7.23 -19.94
N ALA A 106 -18.71 -7.77 -19.72
CA ALA A 106 -19.20 -8.94 -20.44
C ALA A 106 -19.43 -8.65 -21.93
N GLU A 107 -19.98 -7.48 -22.26
CA GLU A 107 -20.13 -6.99 -23.63
C GLU A 107 -18.77 -6.85 -24.31
N ALA A 108 -17.81 -6.20 -23.66
CA ALA A 108 -16.45 -6.03 -24.20
C ALA A 108 -15.72 -7.36 -24.41
N ALA A 109 -16.00 -8.37 -23.58
CA ALA A 109 -15.44 -9.71 -23.70
C ALA A 109 -16.23 -10.65 -24.63
N GLY A 110 -17.42 -10.23 -25.10
CA GLY A 110 -18.28 -11.07 -25.94
C GLY A 110 -18.87 -12.29 -25.22
N VAL A 111 -19.10 -12.20 -23.90
CA VAL A 111 -19.62 -13.29 -23.07
C VAL A 111 -20.90 -12.87 -22.34
N PRO A 112 -21.73 -13.81 -21.85
CA PRO A 112 -22.87 -13.47 -21.02
C PRO A 112 -22.45 -12.78 -19.72
N ALA A 113 -23.20 -11.76 -19.31
CA ALA A 113 -22.98 -11.10 -18.02
C ALA A 113 -23.25 -12.08 -16.88
N HIS A 114 -22.20 -12.41 -16.13
CA HIS A 114 -22.30 -13.28 -14.97
C HIS A 114 -21.36 -12.80 -13.86
N MET A 115 -21.92 -12.47 -12.70
CA MET A 115 -21.16 -12.11 -11.52
C MET A 115 -20.97 -13.36 -10.66
N ALA A 116 -19.73 -13.81 -10.51
CA ALA A 116 -19.36 -14.87 -9.59
C ALA A 116 -18.22 -14.39 -8.67
N PRO A 117 -18.28 -14.68 -7.36
CA PRO A 117 -17.18 -14.34 -6.47
C PRO A 117 -15.92 -15.09 -6.88
N ALA A 118 -14.87 -14.34 -7.20
CA ALA A 118 -13.57 -14.91 -7.52
C ALA A 118 -12.96 -15.52 -6.24
N ARG A 119 -13.09 -16.84 -6.08
CA ARG A 119 -12.32 -17.57 -5.06
C ARG A 119 -10.96 -17.89 -5.64
N LEU A 120 -9.92 -17.24 -5.14
CA LEU A 120 -8.54 -17.68 -5.37
C LEU A 120 -8.43 -19.13 -4.86
N ARG A 121 -8.37 -20.09 -5.79
CA ARG A 121 -8.17 -21.49 -5.45
C ARG A 121 -6.77 -21.64 -4.87
N ARG A 122 -6.66 -21.80 -3.55
CA ARG A 122 -5.40 -22.18 -2.92
C ARG A 122 -5.01 -23.59 -3.39
N PRO A 123 -3.73 -23.82 -3.78
CA PRO A 123 -3.24 -25.14 -4.12
C PRO A 123 -3.47 -26.13 -2.98
N LEU A 124 -3.59 -27.41 -3.32
CA LEU A 124 -3.79 -28.48 -2.33
C LEU A 124 -2.63 -28.56 -1.32
N LEU A 125 -1.41 -28.28 -1.76
CA LEU A 125 -0.22 -28.27 -0.91
C LEU A 125 -0.34 -27.23 0.21
N ASP A 126 -0.74 -25.99 -0.10
CA ASP A 126 -0.96 -24.94 0.91
C ASP A 126 -2.00 -25.36 1.96
N ARG A 127 -3.07 -26.04 1.53
CA ARG A 127 -4.12 -26.54 2.43
C ARG A 127 -3.64 -27.67 3.34
N LEU A 128 -2.74 -28.52 2.84
CA LEU A 128 -2.15 -29.61 3.61
C LEU A 128 -1.15 -29.05 4.62
N VAL A 129 -0.26 -28.16 4.17
CA VAL A 129 0.74 -27.50 5.02
C VAL A 129 0.08 -26.74 6.16
N ASP A 130 -0.98 -25.97 5.90
CA ASP A 130 -1.72 -25.26 6.97
C ASP A 130 -2.28 -26.22 8.02
N ARG A 131 -2.87 -27.35 7.61
CA ARG A 131 -3.39 -28.35 8.56
C ARG A 131 -2.28 -28.98 9.39
N PHE A 132 -1.14 -29.27 8.77
CA PHE A 132 0.01 -29.83 9.48
C PHE A 132 0.65 -28.80 10.42
N ALA A 133 0.80 -27.55 9.99
CA ALA A 133 1.35 -26.47 10.79
C ALA A 133 0.49 -26.19 12.03
N VAL A 134 -0.84 -26.14 11.86
CA VAL A 134 -1.77 -26.01 12.99
C VAL A 134 -1.64 -27.22 13.93
N SER A 135 -1.62 -28.45 13.41
CA SER A 135 -1.47 -29.63 14.28
C SER A 135 -0.13 -29.67 15.03
N ALA A 136 0.96 -29.24 14.38
CA ALA A 136 2.28 -29.19 14.99
C ALA A 136 2.37 -28.09 16.06
N ALA A 137 1.76 -26.93 15.81
CA ALA A 137 1.66 -25.86 16.79
C ALA A 137 0.85 -26.30 18.03
N THR A 138 -0.29 -26.96 17.83
CA THR A 138 -1.11 -27.46 18.93
C THR A 138 -0.37 -28.53 19.74
N ALA A 139 0.25 -29.51 19.08
CA ALA A 139 1.02 -30.56 19.75
C ALA A 139 2.23 -29.99 20.50
N MET A 140 2.89 -28.97 19.96
CA MET A 140 4.00 -28.30 20.63
C MET A 140 3.52 -27.47 21.82
N SER A 141 2.35 -26.85 21.74
CA SER A 141 1.71 -26.14 22.86
C SER A 141 1.37 -27.10 23.99
N GLU A 142 0.73 -28.24 23.68
CA GLU A 142 0.38 -29.27 24.67
C GLU A 142 1.63 -29.87 25.33
N ALA A 143 2.69 -30.14 24.56
CA ALA A 143 3.95 -30.64 25.11
C ALA A 143 4.68 -29.61 26.00
N LEU A 144 4.58 -28.32 25.66
CA LEU A 144 5.12 -27.22 26.46
C LEU A 144 4.34 -27.05 27.78
N GLU A 145 3.00 -27.09 27.71
CA GLU A 145 2.13 -27.04 28.89
C GLU A 145 2.37 -28.23 29.82
N ALA A 146 2.49 -29.45 29.30
CA ALA A 146 2.81 -30.63 30.09
C ALA A 146 4.14 -30.45 30.85
N ARG A 147 5.20 -29.98 30.17
CA ARG A 147 6.51 -29.74 30.78
C ARG A 147 6.55 -28.58 31.79
N LEU A 148 5.76 -27.53 31.55
CA LEU A 148 5.63 -26.41 32.49
C LEU A 148 4.82 -26.80 33.72
N SER A 149 3.76 -27.59 33.54
CA SER A 149 2.90 -28.05 34.65
C SER A 149 3.64 -28.99 35.62
N ASP A 150 4.54 -29.84 35.10
CA ASP A 150 5.36 -30.76 35.90
C ASP A 150 6.40 -30.01 36.75
N ARG A 151 6.95 -28.89 36.24
CA ARG A 151 7.87 -28.02 36.97
C ARG A 151 7.22 -27.12 38.01
N LEU A 152 5.91 -26.87 37.92
CA LEU A 152 5.17 -26.02 38.88
C LEU A 152 4.52 -26.80 40.02
N ARG A 153 4.63 -28.15 40.01
CA ARG A 153 4.13 -29.05 41.06
C ARG A 153 5.22 -29.61 41.98
N THR A 154 6.47 -29.15 41.82
CA THR A 154 7.60 -29.37 42.75
C THR A 154 7.94 -28.07 43.45
#